data_AF-A0A0C3A6D3-F1
#
_entry.id   AF-A0A0C3A6D3-F1
#
_cell.length_a   1.000
_cell.length_b   1.000
_cell.length_c   1.000
_cell.angle_alpha   90.00
_cell.angle_beta   90.00
_cell.angle_gamma   90.00
#
_symmetry.space_group_name_H-M   'P 1'
#
loop_
_entity.id
_entity.type
_entity.pdbx_description
1 polymer ?
#
loop_
_entity_poly.entity_id
_entity_poly.type
_entity_poly.pdbx_seq_one_letter_code
_entity_poly.pdbx_strand_id
1 'polypeptide(L)'
;MLVHRPPVGALTALLSALILAPLAQAQAGAWEQCGGSGWAGATTCISGYTCVYSNEWYSQCLLASTTTTTTKAATTTTTTTAAASTASRTSTPSGCLTVRGSGTKSGEYSTIAAALTALGSTTTSKCIFIYSGTYSEKLTINYGGPLTIYGYTTNTGSYTSNAVTITQTQSSAQAGSLDASSTVNIVSANFKAYNINFVNGYGAGAQAVAVTANGNKQGYYGCSFKGYQDTLYAKSGLQYYSNCYIEGAVDYIFGKAAAWFGECIIASNGGGYITANSRETSSDTSWYVFDHSTITAASGASVVGKVYLGRPWRVLARVIYQNSVLTNVVNAAGWTTMADGATPIFQEYNNSGAGSDTSKRHAYFTAATSAVSKNTLWGSDWQSWVDTSY
;
A
#
# COMPACT_ATOMS: atom_id res chain seq x y z
N MET A 1 -53.15 8.56 -74.62
CA MET A 1 -52.44 7.27 -74.74
C MET A 1 -52.31 6.72 -73.31
N LEU A 2 -53.02 5.69 -72.83
CA LEU A 2 -53.26 4.35 -73.42
C LEU A 2 -51.92 3.79 -73.92
N VAL A 3 -51.31 2.75 -73.34
CA VAL A 3 -51.74 1.35 -73.16
C VAL A 3 -50.93 0.76 -71.95
N HIS A 4 -51.34 -0.23 -71.11
CA HIS A 4 -52.35 -1.29 -71.19
C HIS A 4 -52.98 -1.66 -69.80
N ARG A 5 -53.49 -2.90 -69.66
CA ARG A 5 -53.70 -3.72 -68.44
C ARG A 5 -53.27 -5.19 -68.79
N PRO A 6 -53.67 -6.25 -68.06
CA PRO A 6 -52.96 -6.94 -66.97
C PRO A 6 -52.54 -8.38 -67.42
N PRO A 7 -52.31 -9.40 -66.54
CA PRO A 7 -53.38 -10.07 -65.80
C PRO A 7 -53.03 -10.57 -64.37
N VAL A 8 -54.05 -11.15 -63.74
CA VAL A 8 -54.11 -11.71 -62.38
C VAL A 8 -53.37 -13.05 -62.26
N GLY A 9 -52.80 -13.33 -61.07
CA GLY A 9 -52.39 -14.68 -60.67
C GLY A 9 -52.33 -14.79 -59.15
N ALA A 10 -53.28 -15.50 -58.54
CA ALA A 10 -53.29 -15.77 -57.11
C ALA A 10 -52.62 -17.13 -56.83
N LEU A 11 -51.75 -17.19 -55.82
CA LEU A 11 -51.35 -18.47 -55.21
C LEU A 11 -51.05 -18.27 -53.73
N THR A 12 -51.72 -19.04 -52.88
CA THR A 12 -51.47 -19.14 -51.44
C THR A 12 -50.19 -19.93 -51.17
N ALA A 13 -49.36 -19.45 -50.26
CA ALA A 13 -48.28 -20.25 -49.66
C ALA A 13 -48.20 -19.99 -48.15
N LEU A 14 -48.29 -21.05 -47.36
CA LEU A 14 -47.73 -21.07 -46.00
C LEU A 14 -46.21 -20.99 -46.13
N LEU A 15 -45.51 -20.37 -45.18
CA LEU A 15 -44.34 -20.99 -44.54
C LEU A 15 -43.90 -20.26 -43.25
N SER A 16 -43.78 -21.05 -42.19
CA SER A 16 -42.76 -21.02 -41.14
C SER A 16 -42.21 -19.68 -40.60
N ALA A 17 -42.49 -19.41 -39.33
CA ALA A 17 -41.69 -18.50 -38.52
C ALA A 17 -40.27 -19.08 -38.33
N LEU A 18 -39.26 -18.40 -38.86
CA LEU A 18 -37.86 -18.78 -38.70
C LEU A 18 -37.34 -18.24 -37.35
N ILE A 19 -37.31 -19.10 -36.33
CA ILE A 19 -36.59 -18.80 -35.09
C ILE A 19 -35.09 -18.89 -35.41
N LEU A 20 -34.43 -17.75 -35.59
CA LEU A 20 -32.97 -17.67 -35.58
C LEU A 20 -32.49 -17.92 -34.15
N ALA A 21 -32.16 -19.18 -33.85
CA ALA A 21 -31.23 -19.47 -32.76
C ALA A 21 -29.87 -18.83 -33.12
N PRO A 22 -29.27 -18.01 -32.23
CA PRO A 22 -27.93 -17.50 -32.49
C PRO A 22 -26.95 -18.68 -32.53
N LEU A 23 -26.17 -18.75 -33.59
CA LEU A 23 -25.03 -19.66 -33.66
C LEU A 23 -24.09 -19.32 -32.51
N ALA A 24 -23.97 -20.23 -31.54
CA ALA A 24 -22.96 -20.11 -30.49
C ALA A 24 -21.58 -20.17 -31.16
N GLN A 25 -20.95 -19.00 -31.33
CA GLN A 25 -19.58 -18.89 -31.81
C GLN A 25 -18.71 -19.66 -30.81
N ALA A 26 -18.11 -20.78 -31.24
CA ALA A 26 -17.45 -21.69 -30.32
C ALA A 26 -16.23 -21.06 -29.62
N GLN A 27 -15.64 -20.04 -30.24
CA GLN A 27 -14.49 -19.29 -29.75
C GLN A 27 -14.65 -17.80 -30.11
N ALA A 28 -14.26 -16.91 -29.21
CA ALA A 28 -14.13 -15.48 -29.41
C ALA A 28 -12.84 -15.16 -30.19
N GLY A 29 -12.92 -14.21 -31.11
CA GLY A 29 -11.81 -13.71 -31.91
C GLY A 29 -10.77 -12.93 -31.11
N ALA A 30 -9.72 -12.49 -31.80
CA ALA A 30 -8.70 -11.62 -31.23
C ALA A 30 -9.33 -10.33 -30.69
N TRP A 31 -9.06 -9.99 -29.42
CA TRP A 31 -9.58 -8.81 -28.74
C TRP A 31 -11.11 -8.76 -28.56
N GLU A 32 -11.83 -9.86 -28.82
CA GLU A 32 -13.27 -9.95 -28.57
C GLU A 32 -13.57 -10.28 -27.09
N GLN A 33 -14.82 -10.04 -26.66
CA GLN A 33 -15.30 -10.39 -25.34
C GLN A 33 -15.42 -11.92 -25.19
N CYS A 34 -14.89 -12.45 -24.09
CA CYS A 34 -14.88 -13.87 -23.77
C CYS A 34 -15.46 -14.19 -22.37
N GLY A 35 -16.07 -13.21 -21.71
CA GLY A 35 -16.64 -13.38 -20.38
C GLY A 35 -17.20 -12.08 -19.80
N GLY A 36 -17.85 -12.21 -18.64
CA GLY A 36 -18.52 -11.13 -17.93
C GLY A 36 -19.88 -11.59 -17.38
N SER A 37 -20.34 -10.98 -16.29
CA SER A 37 -21.67 -11.20 -15.73
C SER A 37 -22.74 -10.86 -16.77
N GLY A 38 -23.63 -11.81 -17.07
CA GLY A 38 -24.64 -11.70 -18.13
C GLY A 38 -24.15 -12.00 -19.56
N TRP A 39 -22.87 -12.32 -19.78
CA TRP A 39 -22.37 -12.71 -21.10
C TRP A 39 -22.86 -14.10 -21.52
N ALA A 40 -23.51 -14.18 -22.67
CA ALA A 40 -24.03 -15.43 -23.25
C ALA A 40 -23.29 -15.87 -24.54
N GLY A 41 -22.20 -15.19 -24.89
CA GLY A 41 -21.37 -15.51 -26.06
C GLY A 41 -20.25 -16.50 -25.75
N ALA A 42 -19.24 -16.56 -26.62
CA ALA A 42 -18.10 -17.45 -26.48
C ALA A 42 -17.35 -17.23 -25.14
N THR A 43 -16.91 -18.31 -24.50
CA THR A 43 -16.15 -18.28 -23.23
C THR A 43 -14.69 -18.72 -23.38
N THR A 44 -14.28 -19.07 -24.60
CA THR A 44 -12.90 -19.45 -24.95
C THR A 44 -12.43 -18.62 -26.13
N CYS A 45 -11.11 -18.43 -26.27
CA CYS A 45 -10.52 -17.63 -27.33
C CYS A 45 -10.01 -18.49 -28.49
N ILE A 46 -9.82 -17.89 -29.66
CA ILE A 46 -9.04 -18.48 -30.74
C ILE A 46 -7.60 -18.81 -30.32
N SER A 47 -6.96 -19.74 -31.03
CA SER A 47 -5.58 -20.16 -30.73
C SER A 47 -4.60 -18.98 -30.73
N GLY A 48 -3.67 -18.98 -29.77
CA GLY A 48 -2.75 -17.86 -29.53
C GLY A 48 -3.32 -16.72 -28.67
N TYR A 49 -4.57 -16.79 -28.25
CA TYR A 49 -5.21 -15.83 -27.34
C TYR A 49 -5.73 -16.52 -26.07
N THR A 50 -5.72 -15.81 -24.94
CA THR A 50 -6.23 -16.28 -23.64
C THR A 50 -7.30 -15.31 -23.16
N CYS A 51 -8.36 -15.84 -22.52
CA CYS A 51 -9.41 -15.00 -21.94
C CYS A 51 -8.90 -14.37 -20.64
N VAL A 52 -8.65 -13.07 -20.66
CA VAL A 52 -8.15 -12.31 -19.51
C VAL A 52 -9.30 -11.55 -18.86
N TYR A 53 -9.50 -11.78 -17.57
CA TYR A 53 -10.48 -11.05 -16.76
C TYR A 53 -10.09 -9.57 -16.67
N SER A 54 -11.03 -8.67 -16.98
CA SER A 54 -10.85 -7.23 -16.82
C SER A 54 -11.66 -6.71 -15.64
N ASN A 55 -12.93 -7.07 -15.55
CA ASN A 55 -13.83 -6.75 -14.44
C ASN A 55 -15.04 -7.71 -14.42
N GLU A 56 -15.90 -7.59 -13.41
CA GLU A 56 -17.08 -8.45 -13.19
C GLU A 56 -17.96 -8.60 -14.45
N TRP A 57 -18.06 -7.56 -15.28
CA TRP A 57 -18.94 -7.49 -16.45
C TRP A 57 -18.21 -7.73 -17.77
N TYR A 58 -16.88 -7.93 -17.76
CA TYR A 58 -16.07 -8.02 -18.97
C TYR A 58 -14.75 -8.79 -18.82
N SER A 59 -14.53 -9.77 -19.70
CA SER A 59 -13.24 -10.43 -19.97
C SER A 59 -12.95 -10.40 -21.47
N GLN A 60 -11.67 -10.31 -21.86
CA GLN A 60 -11.26 -10.11 -23.25
C GLN A 60 -10.20 -11.12 -23.71
N CYS A 61 -10.25 -11.54 -24.97
CA CYS A 61 -9.22 -12.35 -25.59
C CYS A 61 -7.96 -11.53 -25.89
N LEU A 62 -6.92 -11.69 -25.08
CA LEU A 62 -5.61 -11.04 -25.28
C LEU A 62 -4.58 -12.05 -25.76
N LEU A 63 -3.56 -11.58 -26.49
CA LEU A 63 -2.46 -12.44 -26.96
C LEU A 63 -1.83 -13.22 -25.80
N ALA A 64 -1.79 -14.55 -25.91
CA ALA A 64 -1.04 -15.37 -24.99
C ALA A 64 0.45 -15.10 -25.18
N SER A 65 1.15 -14.67 -24.13
CA SER A 65 2.60 -14.42 -24.18
C SER A 65 3.36 -15.71 -24.48
N THR A 66 3.66 -15.95 -25.76
CA THR A 66 4.41 -17.12 -26.21
C THR A 66 5.87 -17.00 -25.80
N THR A 67 6.26 -17.69 -24.72
CA THR A 67 7.66 -17.92 -24.34
C THR A 67 8.31 -18.88 -25.33
N THR A 68 8.72 -18.39 -26.50
CA THR A 68 9.33 -19.21 -27.55
C THR A 68 10.81 -19.48 -27.22
N THR A 69 11.12 -20.75 -26.96
CA THR A 69 12.48 -21.23 -26.70
C THR A 69 13.40 -20.98 -27.89
N THR A 70 14.30 -19.99 -27.78
CA THR A 70 15.36 -19.76 -28.77
C THR A 70 16.69 -19.54 -28.08
N THR A 71 17.65 -20.44 -28.32
CA THR A 71 18.98 -20.41 -27.70
C THR A 71 19.83 -19.26 -28.23
N LYS A 72 19.96 -18.19 -27.44
CA LYS A 72 21.05 -17.22 -27.54
C LYS A 72 21.44 -16.78 -26.13
N ALA A 73 22.74 -16.85 -25.81
CA ALA A 73 23.24 -16.54 -24.49
C ALA A 73 22.87 -15.10 -24.07
N ALA A 74 22.03 -14.99 -23.04
CA ALA A 74 21.61 -13.73 -22.45
C ALA A 74 21.75 -13.86 -20.94
N THR A 75 22.43 -12.88 -20.32
CA THR A 75 22.73 -12.84 -18.90
C THR A 75 21.45 -12.93 -18.07
N THR A 76 21.39 -13.91 -17.17
CA THR A 76 20.22 -14.18 -16.33
C THR A 76 19.97 -13.05 -15.34
N THR A 77 19.16 -12.06 -15.72
CA THR A 77 18.57 -11.12 -14.75
C THR A 77 17.35 -11.79 -14.15
N THR A 78 17.55 -12.57 -13.08
CA THR A 78 16.46 -13.05 -12.24
C THR A 78 15.73 -11.87 -11.63
N THR A 79 14.52 -11.56 -12.10
CA THR A 79 13.54 -10.82 -11.30
C THR A 79 13.12 -11.73 -10.15
N THR A 80 13.90 -11.69 -9.07
CA THR A 80 13.46 -12.15 -7.76
C THR A 80 12.34 -11.24 -7.28
N THR A 81 11.11 -11.56 -7.65
CA THR A 81 9.98 -11.25 -6.78
C THR A 81 10.31 -11.91 -5.44
N ALA A 82 10.47 -11.14 -4.38
CA ALA A 82 10.69 -11.72 -3.06
C ALA A 82 9.50 -12.66 -2.77
N ALA A 83 9.81 -13.93 -2.46
CA ALA A 83 8.77 -14.89 -2.11
C ALA A 83 8.23 -14.52 -0.73
N ALA A 84 7.24 -13.63 -0.69
CA ALA A 84 6.59 -13.18 0.53
C ALA A 84 6.19 -14.40 1.36
N SER A 85 6.68 -14.47 2.60
CA SER A 85 6.52 -15.68 3.41
C SER A 85 5.04 -15.97 3.68
N THR A 86 4.50 -17.03 3.06
CA THR A 86 3.13 -17.51 3.30
C THR A 86 2.99 -18.28 4.61
N ALA A 87 3.92 -18.05 5.55
CA ALA A 87 3.90 -18.67 6.86
C ALA A 87 2.74 -18.11 7.69
N SER A 88 2.12 -18.96 8.51
CA SER A 88 1.16 -18.51 9.51
C SER A 88 1.87 -18.25 10.84
N ARG A 89 1.37 -17.31 11.64
CA ARG A 89 1.88 -17.01 12.98
C ARG A 89 0.70 -16.92 13.94
N THR A 90 0.15 -18.09 14.23
CA THR A 90 -1.11 -18.31 14.97
C THR A 90 -0.89 -18.74 16.44
N SER A 91 0.36 -18.87 16.86
CA SER A 91 0.78 -19.18 18.23
C SER A 91 2.01 -18.35 18.63
N THR A 92 2.27 -18.24 19.94
CA THR A 92 3.41 -17.52 20.50
C THR A 92 4.73 -18.14 20.04
N PRO A 93 5.64 -17.40 19.38
CA PRO A 93 6.99 -17.85 19.10
C PRO A 93 7.80 -18.07 20.39
N SER A 94 8.76 -18.99 20.36
CA SER A 94 9.60 -19.30 21.53
C SER A 94 10.29 -18.05 22.10
N GLY A 95 10.26 -17.91 23.43
CA GLY A 95 10.88 -16.79 24.14
C GLY A 95 10.07 -15.48 24.18
N CYS A 96 8.93 -15.39 23.49
CA CYS A 96 8.09 -14.18 23.54
C CYS A 96 7.10 -14.19 24.70
N LEU A 97 6.86 -13.02 25.29
CA LEU A 97 5.71 -12.82 26.18
C LEU A 97 4.42 -12.93 25.38
N THR A 98 3.36 -13.48 25.98
CA THR A 98 2.05 -13.66 25.30
C THR A 98 1.05 -12.64 25.79
N VAL A 99 0.46 -11.86 24.88
CA VAL A 99 -0.71 -11.02 25.13
C VAL A 99 -1.95 -11.69 24.54
N ARG A 100 -3.03 -11.76 25.31
CA ARG A 100 -4.36 -12.20 24.86
C ARG A 100 -5.43 -11.44 25.65
N GLY A 101 -6.21 -10.61 24.96
CA GLY A 101 -7.31 -9.83 25.55
C GLY A 101 -8.41 -10.70 26.17
N SER A 102 -9.44 -11.05 25.39
CA SER A 102 -10.47 -11.97 25.90
C SER A 102 -9.93 -13.39 26.07
N GLY A 103 -10.23 -14.01 27.21
CA GLY A 103 -9.81 -15.38 27.52
C GLY A 103 -8.33 -15.56 27.89
N THR A 104 -7.67 -14.51 28.43
CA THR A 104 -6.29 -14.56 28.96
C THR A 104 -6.07 -15.81 29.84
N LYS A 105 -4.98 -16.54 29.60
CA LYS A 105 -4.61 -17.73 30.39
C LYS A 105 -3.60 -17.40 31.47
N SER A 106 -3.42 -18.30 32.43
CA SER A 106 -2.34 -18.21 33.41
C SER A 106 -0.98 -18.12 32.71
N GLY A 107 -0.16 -17.13 33.09
CA GLY A 107 1.13 -16.83 32.45
C GLY A 107 1.05 -15.95 31.18
N GLU A 108 -0.14 -15.55 30.74
CA GLU A 108 -0.35 -14.56 29.67
C GLU A 108 -0.72 -13.18 30.24
N TYR A 109 -0.57 -12.12 29.45
CA TYR A 109 -0.98 -10.75 29.79
C TYR A 109 -2.29 -10.39 29.08
N SER A 110 -3.21 -9.72 29.79
CA SER A 110 -4.49 -9.27 29.22
C SER A 110 -4.37 -8.01 28.36
N THR A 111 -3.29 -7.24 28.52
CA THR A 111 -3.01 -5.99 27.80
C THR A 111 -1.57 -5.94 27.29
N ILE A 112 -1.36 -5.17 26.22
CA ILE A 112 -0.05 -4.92 25.62
C ILE A 112 0.80 -4.10 26.58
N ALA A 113 0.22 -3.10 27.26
CA ALA A 113 0.87 -2.30 28.29
C ALA A 113 1.44 -3.18 29.42
N ALA A 114 0.70 -4.17 29.92
CA ALA A 114 1.19 -5.06 30.97
C ALA A 114 2.37 -5.93 30.50
N ALA A 115 2.33 -6.44 29.27
CA ALA A 115 3.47 -7.17 28.68
C ALA A 115 4.70 -6.27 28.48
N LEU A 116 4.51 -5.02 28.05
CA LEU A 116 5.59 -4.03 27.93
C LEU A 116 6.22 -3.71 29.29
N THR A 117 5.42 -3.52 30.35
CA THR A 117 5.93 -3.35 31.72
C THR A 117 6.73 -4.56 32.19
N ALA A 118 6.27 -5.77 31.86
CA ALA A 118 6.94 -7.02 32.25
C ALA A 118 8.28 -7.28 31.55
N LEU A 119 8.63 -6.54 30.48
CA LEU A 119 9.97 -6.59 29.88
C LEU A 119 11.05 -6.05 30.83
N GLY A 120 10.68 -5.15 31.75
CA GLY A 120 11.59 -4.44 32.63
C GLY A 120 12.61 -3.57 31.88
N SER A 121 13.63 -3.10 32.60
CA SER A 121 14.63 -2.13 32.11
C SER A 121 15.90 -2.78 31.54
N THR A 122 15.80 -3.95 30.90
CA THR A 122 16.98 -4.63 30.33
C THR A 122 17.29 -4.17 28.89
N THR A 123 18.51 -4.45 28.42
CA THR A 123 18.95 -4.17 27.04
C THR A 123 19.00 -5.43 26.16
N THR A 124 18.62 -6.59 26.71
CA THR A 124 18.58 -7.86 25.96
C THR A 124 17.45 -7.86 24.92
N SER A 125 17.62 -8.59 23.81
CA SER A 125 16.56 -8.75 22.82
C SER A 125 15.32 -9.41 23.43
N LYS A 126 14.14 -8.86 23.16
CA LYS A 126 12.84 -9.39 23.64
C LYS A 126 11.82 -9.47 22.52
N CYS A 127 10.77 -10.24 22.74
CA CYS A 127 9.60 -10.20 21.88
C CYS A 127 8.28 -10.36 22.64
N ILE A 128 7.22 -9.84 22.03
CA ILE A 128 5.83 -9.97 22.49
C ILE A 128 5.03 -10.56 21.33
N PHE A 129 4.23 -11.59 21.58
CA PHE A 129 3.21 -12.07 20.66
C PHE A 129 1.83 -11.63 21.14
N ILE A 130 1.00 -11.14 20.23
CA ILE A 130 -0.36 -10.66 20.52
C ILE A 130 -1.35 -11.57 19.78
N TYR A 131 -2.21 -12.27 20.52
CA TYR A 131 -3.32 -13.02 19.94
C TYR A 131 -4.40 -12.08 19.36
N SER A 132 -5.19 -12.60 18.44
CA SER A 132 -6.26 -11.87 17.75
C SER A 132 -7.18 -11.10 18.70
N GLY A 133 -7.56 -9.89 18.29
CA GLY A 133 -8.39 -8.99 19.08
C GLY A 133 -8.16 -7.50 18.76
N THR A 134 -9.04 -6.67 19.31
CA THR A 134 -8.91 -5.22 19.31
C THR A 134 -8.50 -4.75 20.70
N TYR A 135 -7.36 -4.07 20.78
CA TYR A 135 -6.72 -3.59 21.99
C TYR A 135 -6.85 -2.07 22.04
N SER A 136 -7.82 -1.58 22.82
CA SER A 136 -8.06 -0.15 23.00
C SER A 136 -7.05 0.45 23.97
N GLU A 137 -5.78 0.53 23.56
CA GLU A 137 -4.64 0.92 24.40
C GLU A 137 -3.84 2.07 23.79
N LYS A 138 -3.47 3.04 24.63
CA LYS A 138 -2.54 4.11 24.27
C LYS A 138 -1.15 3.75 24.80
N LEU A 139 -0.18 3.57 23.91
CA LEU A 139 1.10 2.94 24.24
C LEU A 139 2.28 3.87 23.98
N THR A 140 3.26 3.86 24.89
CA THR A 140 4.61 4.37 24.64
C THR A 140 5.59 3.21 24.75
N ILE A 141 6.29 2.91 23.67
CA ILE A 141 7.28 1.83 23.59
C ILE A 141 8.67 2.45 23.70
N ASN A 142 9.23 2.38 24.92
CA ASN A 142 10.56 2.86 25.29
C ASN A 142 11.38 1.75 25.98
N TYR A 143 11.44 0.59 25.34
CA TYR A 143 12.31 -0.51 25.75
C TYR A 143 13.77 -0.25 25.31
N GLY A 144 14.74 -0.57 26.17
CA GLY A 144 16.15 -0.21 25.98
C GLY A 144 16.98 -1.16 25.10
N GLY A 145 16.45 -2.35 24.78
CA GLY A 145 17.05 -3.30 23.83
C GLY A 145 16.24 -3.43 22.53
N PRO A 146 16.64 -4.32 21.61
CA PRO A 146 15.82 -4.71 20.47
C PRO A 146 14.50 -5.35 20.96
N LEU A 147 13.38 -4.90 20.40
CA LEU A 147 12.05 -5.43 20.72
C LEU A 147 11.29 -5.76 19.44
N THR A 148 10.85 -7.01 19.31
CA THR A 148 9.96 -7.42 18.22
C THR A 148 8.55 -7.69 18.74
N ILE A 149 7.53 -7.04 18.16
CA ILE A 149 6.11 -7.31 18.45
C ILE A 149 5.47 -8.02 17.24
N TYR A 150 4.82 -9.14 17.54
CA TYR A 150 4.29 -10.10 16.60
C TYR A 150 2.76 -10.19 16.76
N GLY A 151 1.97 -9.63 15.84
CA GLY A 151 0.50 -9.76 15.85
C GLY A 151 0.01 -11.03 15.15
N TYR A 152 -0.98 -11.73 15.71
CA TYR A 152 -1.57 -12.94 15.13
C TYR A 152 -1.97 -12.74 13.66
N THR A 153 -1.57 -13.67 12.80
CA THR A 153 -1.95 -13.72 11.39
C THR A 153 -1.94 -15.14 10.84
N THR A 154 -2.77 -15.41 9.85
CA THR A 154 -2.69 -16.64 9.02
C THR A 154 -1.69 -16.53 7.86
N ASN A 155 -1.21 -15.32 7.54
CA ASN A 155 -0.22 -15.06 6.50
C ASN A 155 0.71 -13.90 6.93
N THR A 156 1.99 -14.18 7.19
CA THR A 156 2.98 -13.18 7.61
C THR A 156 3.33 -12.22 6.48
N GLY A 157 3.40 -12.68 5.24
CA GLY A 157 3.69 -11.87 4.05
C GLY A 157 2.59 -10.88 3.64
N SER A 158 1.49 -10.71 4.39
CA SER A 158 0.44 -9.76 4.01
C SER A 158 -0.24 -9.10 5.21
N TYR A 159 -0.53 -7.79 5.08
CA TYR A 159 -1.35 -7.05 6.04
C TYR A 159 -2.82 -7.48 6.06
N THR A 160 -3.31 -8.13 4.99
CA THR A 160 -4.73 -8.47 4.81
C THR A 160 -5.23 -9.52 5.81
N SER A 161 -4.32 -10.31 6.39
CA SER A 161 -4.62 -11.38 7.35
C SER A 161 -4.36 -10.99 8.81
N ASN A 162 -4.06 -9.71 9.08
CA ASN A 162 -3.79 -9.20 10.42
C ASN A 162 -5.04 -9.29 11.30
N ALA A 163 -4.98 -10.10 12.36
CA ALA A 163 -6.09 -10.26 13.31
C ALA A 163 -5.93 -9.42 14.59
N VAL A 164 -4.89 -8.57 14.67
CA VAL A 164 -4.58 -7.72 15.82
C VAL A 164 -4.73 -6.25 15.43
N THR A 165 -5.56 -5.53 16.18
CA THR A 165 -5.73 -4.08 16.03
C THR A 165 -5.43 -3.38 17.35
N ILE A 166 -4.54 -2.40 17.35
CA ILE A 166 -4.30 -1.47 18.47
C ILE A 166 -4.95 -0.15 18.09
N THR A 167 -5.85 0.36 18.93
CA THR A 167 -6.68 1.52 18.58
C THR A 167 -6.86 2.53 19.72
N GLN A 168 -6.89 3.81 19.38
CA GLN A 168 -7.33 4.92 20.22
C GLN A 168 -8.06 5.95 19.36
N THR A 169 -8.70 6.93 20.01
CA THR A 169 -9.34 8.06 19.33
C THR A 169 -8.97 9.35 20.06
N GLN A 170 -7.97 10.09 19.56
CA GLN A 170 -7.54 11.35 20.15
C GLN A 170 -6.78 12.21 19.13
N SER A 171 -7.11 13.50 19.04
CA SER A 171 -6.35 14.47 18.24
C SER A 171 -5.17 15.09 18.99
N SER A 172 -4.25 15.70 18.25
CA SER A 172 -3.10 16.46 18.77
C SER A 172 -3.50 17.59 19.71
N ALA A 173 -4.59 18.32 19.38
CA ALA A 173 -5.13 19.38 20.20
C ALA A 173 -5.66 18.86 21.55
N GLN A 174 -6.34 17.71 21.55
CA GLN A 174 -6.82 17.05 22.77
C GLN A 174 -5.69 16.43 23.60
N ALA A 175 -4.60 16.02 22.95
CA ALA A 175 -3.45 15.37 23.60
C ALA A 175 -2.32 16.34 23.99
N GLY A 176 -2.38 17.59 23.54
CA GLY A 176 -1.35 18.62 23.75
C GLY A 176 -0.15 18.55 22.80
N SER A 177 0.01 17.48 22.00
CA SER A 177 1.03 17.40 20.94
C SER A 177 0.75 16.26 19.94
N LEU A 178 1.47 16.27 18.82
CA LEU A 178 1.45 15.20 17.81
C LEU A 178 1.87 13.85 18.41
N ASP A 179 3.05 13.79 19.02
CA ASP A 179 3.55 12.61 19.74
C ASP A 179 2.53 12.08 20.75
N ALA A 180 1.92 12.97 21.53
CA ALA A 180 0.91 12.59 22.52
C ALA A 180 -0.41 12.15 21.90
N SER A 181 -0.75 12.48 20.65
CA SER A 181 -1.94 11.93 19.98
C SER A 181 -1.77 10.50 19.46
N SER A 182 -0.53 10.00 19.45
CA SER A 182 -0.22 8.65 18.95
C SER A 182 -1.04 7.59 19.69
N THR A 183 -1.63 6.68 18.93
CA THR A 183 -2.11 5.40 19.48
C THR A 183 -0.93 4.58 20.00
N VAL A 184 0.18 4.54 19.25
CA VAL A 184 1.46 3.97 19.68
C VAL A 184 2.61 4.93 19.38
N ASN A 185 3.32 5.40 20.42
CA ASN A 185 4.55 6.19 20.30
C ASN A 185 5.78 5.30 20.52
N ILE A 186 6.61 5.11 19.50
CA ILE A 186 7.67 4.11 19.46
C ILE A 186 9.03 4.82 19.40
N VAL A 187 9.67 4.95 20.56
CA VAL A 187 10.98 5.60 20.72
C VAL A 187 12.14 4.60 20.83
N SER A 188 11.86 3.30 20.98
CA SER A 188 12.87 2.25 20.94
C SER A 188 13.62 2.17 19.61
N ALA A 189 14.95 2.06 19.68
CA ALA A 189 15.78 1.68 18.55
C ALA A 189 15.76 0.16 18.32
N ASN A 190 16.03 -0.29 17.09
CA ASN A 190 15.97 -1.70 16.68
C ASN A 190 14.61 -2.38 16.97
N PHE A 191 13.54 -1.58 16.98
CA PHE A 191 12.17 -2.07 17.16
C PHE A 191 11.65 -2.70 15.85
N LYS A 192 10.92 -3.79 15.96
CA LYS A 192 10.20 -4.40 14.83
C LYS A 192 8.74 -4.69 15.16
N ALA A 193 7.83 -4.42 14.23
CA ALA A 193 6.43 -4.84 14.30
C ALA A 193 6.06 -5.68 13.07
N TYR A 194 5.34 -6.78 13.29
CA TYR A 194 4.89 -7.70 12.25
C TYR A 194 3.39 -7.98 12.36
N ASN A 195 2.64 -7.73 11.29
CA ASN A 195 1.22 -8.09 11.15
C ASN A 195 0.30 -7.50 12.23
N ILE A 196 0.42 -6.20 12.47
CA ILE A 196 -0.40 -5.44 13.43
C ILE A 196 -1.08 -4.28 12.70
N ASN A 197 -2.33 -4.01 13.04
CA ASN A 197 -3.06 -2.82 12.60
C ASN A 197 -2.99 -1.75 13.69
N PHE A 198 -2.49 -0.57 13.37
CA PHE A 198 -2.43 0.60 14.24
C PHE A 198 -3.44 1.64 13.77
N VAL A 199 -4.35 2.08 14.62
CA VAL A 199 -5.51 2.90 14.22
C VAL A 199 -5.71 4.07 15.18
N ASN A 200 -5.72 5.30 14.65
CA ASN A 200 -6.34 6.44 15.35
C ASN A 200 -7.72 6.72 14.74
N GLY A 201 -8.76 6.47 15.51
CA GLY A 201 -10.17 6.56 15.10
C GLY A 201 -10.77 7.97 15.11
N TYR A 202 -9.98 9.04 15.27
CA TYR A 202 -10.49 10.42 15.30
C TYR A 202 -11.18 10.86 14.01
N GLY A 203 -10.70 10.38 12.85
CA GLY A 203 -11.23 10.78 11.54
C GLY A 203 -10.81 12.19 11.13
N ALA A 204 -11.63 12.84 10.30
CA ALA A 204 -11.31 14.14 9.71
C ALA A 204 -11.51 15.31 10.68
N GLY A 205 -10.66 16.34 10.56
CA GLY A 205 -10.84 17.64 11.21
C GLY A 205 -9.64 18.15 12.02
N ALA A 206 -8.74 17.27 12.45
CA ALA A 206 -7.49 17.62 13.14
C ALA A 206 -6.45 16.50 13.00
N GLN A 207 -5.18 16.81 13.27
CA GLN A 207 -4.10 15.82 13.32
C GLN A 207 -4.38 14.77 14.40
N ALA A 208 -4.25 13.49 14.06
CA ALA A 208 -4.53 12.38 14.97
C ALA A 208 -3.66 11.17 14.63
N VAL A 209 -2.51 11.06 15.30
CA VAL A 209 -1.46 10.10 14.92
C VAL A 209 -1.84 8.67 15.30
N ALA A 210 -1.69 7.72 14.37
CA ALA A 210 -1.78 6.29 14.67
C ALA A 210 -0.44 5.81 15.27
N VAL A 211 0.67 6.05 14.57
CA VAL A 211 2.02 5.69 15.04
C VAL A 211 2.98 6.86 14.94
N THR A 212 3.68 7.15 16.03
CA THR A 212 4.94 7.92 15.98
C THR A 212 6.11 6.96 15.99
N ALA A 213 6.86 6.94 14.90
CA ALA A 213 8.10 6.19 14.73
C ALA A 213 9.28 7.15 14.97
N ASN A 214 9.89 7.07 16.16
CA ASN A 214 10.92 8.01 16.64
C ASN A 214 12.10 7.30 17.32
N GLY A 215 12.59 6.24 16.69
CA GLY A 215 13.77 5.48 17.10
C GLY A 215 14.57 5.03 15.89
N ASN A 216 15.84 4.66 16.10
CA ASN A 216 16.72 4.30 14.98
C ASN A 216 16.56 2.83 14.56
N LYS A 217 16.73 2.51 13.28
CA LYS A 217 16.67 1.14 12.72
C LYS A 217 15.34 0.42 13.05
N GLN A 218 14.20 1.06 12.79
CA GLN A 218 12.87 0.48 13.03
C GLN A 218 12.33 -0.24 11.78
N GLY A 219 11.70 -1.40 11.96
CA GLY A 219 11.13 -2.20 10.85
C GLY A 219 9.64 -2.53 11.06
N TYR A 220 8.85 -2.40 9.99
CA TYR A 220 7.42 -2.66 9.99
C TYR A 220 7.07 -3.56 8.80
N TYR A 221 6.46 -4.72 9.06
CA TYR A 221 6.32 -5.81 8.09
C TYR A 221 4.89 -6.33 8.07
N GLY A 222 4.21 -6.22 6.94
CA GLY A 222 2.79 -6.60 6.85
C GLY A 222 1.89 -5.80 7.79
N CYS A 223 2.28 -4.61 8.25
CA CYS A 223 1.50 -3.81 9.19
C CYS A 223 0.46 -2.94 8.47
N SER A 224 -0.58 -2.53 9.19
CA SER A 224 -1.56 -1.54 8.72
C SER A 224 -1.49 -0.29 9.60
N PHE A 225 -1.56 0.89 9.01
CA PHE A 225 -1.56 2.18 9.71
C PHE A 225 -2.75 2.99 9.18
N LYS A 226 -3.71 3.32 10.05
CA LYS A 226 -4.97 3.95 9.64
C LYS A 226 -5.31 5.19 10.47
N GLY A 227 -5.70 6.24 9.77
CA GLY A 227 -6.11 7.53 10.32
C GLY A 227 -6.72 8.41 9.22
N TYR A 228 -6.59 9.73 9.34
CA TYR A 228 -7.03 10.67 8.31
C TYR A 228 -6.02 11.80 8.12
N GLN A 229 -5.78 12.60 9.15
CA GLN A 229 -4.72 13.60 9.16
C GLN A 229 -3.58 13.13 10.07
N ASP A 230 -2.34 13.19 9.56
CA ASP A 230 -1.11 12.84 10.30
C ASP A 230 -1.05 11.36 10.76
N THR A 231 -1.55 10.39 9.97
CA THR A 231 -1.62 8.96 10.36
C THR A 231 -0.29 8.38 10.85
N LEU A 232 0.79 8.53 10.08
CA LEU A 232 2.11 7.96 10.36
C LEU A 232 3.15 9.07 10.50
N TYR A 233 3.55 9.35 11.74
CA TYR A 233 4.65 10.25 12.04
C TYR A 233 5.97 9.48 11.95
N ALA A 234 6.50 9.35 10.74
CA ALA A 234 7.85 8.87 10.44
C ALA A 234 8.88 9.94 10.85
N LYS A 235 8.97 10.17 12.17
CA LYS A 235 9.55 11.33 12.82
C LYS A 235 11.06 11.44 12.67
N SER A 236 11.80 10.37 13.00
CA SER A 236 13.27 10.36 12.95
C SER A 236 13.85 8.94 12.93
N GLY A 237 15.12 8.81 12.52
CA GLY A 237 15.85 7.54 12.44
C GLY A 237 15.74 6.83 11.08
N LEU A 238 16.44 5.71 10.95
CA LEU A 238 16.30 4.81 9.78
C LEU A 238 15.06 3.92 9.95
N GLN A 239 14.17 3.86 8.95
CA GLN A 239 12.88 3.17 9.07
C GLN A 239 12.49 2.40 7.81
N TYR A 240 12.23 1.09 7.93
CA TYR A 240 11.74 0.26 6.83
C TYR A 240 10.27 -0.12 7.03
N TYR A 241 9.46 0.07 6.00
CA TYR A 241 8.08 -0.39 5.91
C TYR A 241 7.99 -1.30 4.69
N SER A 242 7.69 -2.59 4.88
CA SER A 242 7.50 -3.54 3.78
C SER A 242 6.15 -4.22 3.83
N ASN A 243 5.53 -4.40 2.65
CA ASN A 243 4.24 -5.08 2.47
C ASN A 243 3.13 -4.49 3.38
N CYS A 244 3.27 -3.21 3.73
CA CYS A 244 2.38 -2.51 4.66
C CYS A 244 1.23 -1.80 3.93
N TYR A 245 0.16 -1.50 4.66
CA TYR A 245 -0.93 -0.66 4.22
C TYR A 245 -0.94 0.64 5.05
N ILE A 246 -0.88 1.80 4.39
CA ILE A 246 -0.90 3.11 5.05
C ILE A 246 -2.05 3.96 4.49
N GLU A 247 -2.95 4.39 5.37
CA GLU A 247 -4.19 5.08 5.00
C GLU A 247 -4.36 6.44 5.69
N GLY A 248 -4.73 7.44 4.91
CA GLY A 248 -5.09 8.78 5.38
C GLY A 248 -5.47 9.70 4.23
N ALA A 249 -5.47 11.01 4.47
CA ALA A 249 -5.86 12.04 3.52
C ALA A 249 -4.91 13.24 3.53
N VAL A 250 -4.54 13.75 4.71
CA VAL A 250 -3.75 14.98 4.87
C VAL A 250 -2.47 14.68 5.62
N ASP A 251 -1.33 14.96 5.00
CA ASP A 251 0.03 14.83 5.57
C ASP A 251 0.27 13.47 6.24
N TYR A 252 -0.35 12.41 5.71
CA TYR A 252 -0.53 11.16 6.46
C TYR A 252 0.73 10.29 6.56
N ILE A 253 1.81 10.66 5.88
CA ILE A 253 3.19 10.20 6.09
C ILE A 253 4.11 11.42 6.24
N PHE A 254 4.54 11.74 7.47
CA PHE A 254 5.21 13.02 7.75
C PHE A 254 6.35 12.91 8.78
N GLY A 255 7.20 13.93 8.84
CA GLY A 255 8.42 13.97 9.67
C GLY A 255 9.73 13.92 8.87
N LYS A 256 10.83 13.54 9.52
CA LYS A 256 12.19 13.53 8.93
C LYS A 256 12.99 12.24 9.17
N ALA A 257 12.33 11.08 9.18
CA ALA A 257 13.04 9.82 9.05
C ALA A 257 13.77 9.68 7.70
N ALA A 258 14.78 8.81 7.65
CA ALA A 258 15.28 8.23 6.41
C ALA A 258 14.50 6.92 6.20
N ALA A 259 13.37 7.02 5.49
CA ALA A 259 12.34 5.99 5.45
C ALA A 259 12.15 5.40 4.06
N TRP A 260 12.04 4.07 4.00
CA TRP A 260 11.77 3.33 2.78
C TRP A 260 10.45 2.58 2.92
N PHE A 261 9.55 2.79 1.96
CA PHE A 261 8.26 2.13 1.82
C PHE A 261 8.36 1.20 0.61
N GLY A 262 8.61 -0.08 0.85
CA GLY A 262 8.76 -1.12 -0.16
C GLY A 262 7.48 -1.93 -0.28
N GLU A 263 6.98 -2.15 -1.50
CA GLU A 263 5.85 -3.06 -1.74
C GLU A 263 4.59 -2.69 -0.93
N CYS A 264 4.44 -1.40 -0.59
CA CYS A 264 3.36 -0.90 0.26
C CYS A 264 2.13 -0.48 -0.54
N ILE A 265 0.96 -0.61 0.06
CA ILE A 265 -0.28 0.02 -0.41
C ILE A 265 -0.45 1.34 0.33
N ILE A 266 -0.43 2.44 -0.43
CA ILE A 266 -0.56 3.81 0.06
C ILE A 266 -1.93 4.32 -0.37
N ALA A 267 -2.90 4.27 0.54
CA ALA A 267 -4.32 4.41 0.25
C ALA A 267 -4.89 5.75 0.76
N SER A 268 -5.36 6.61 -0.15
CA SER A 268 -5.95 7.89 0.24
C SER A 268 -7.45 7.75 0.51
N ASN A 269 -7.90 8.03 1.73
CA ASN A 269 -9.31 8.03 2.15
C ASN A 269 -9.99 9.40 2.04
N GLY A 270 -9.24 10.44 1.68
CA GLY A 270 -9.73 11.78 1.35
C GLY A 270 -8.78 12.48 0.36
N GLY A 271 -9.21 13.62 -0.19
CA GLY A 271 -8.33 14.48 -0.98
C GLY A 271 -7.32 15.19 -0.06
N GLY A 272 -6.10 15.39 -0.54
CA GLY A 272 -5.01 15.98 0.27
C GLY A 272 -3.63 15.52 -0.18
N TYR A 273 -2.76 15.18 0.77
CA TYR A 273 -1.32 15.07 0.58
C TYR A 273 -0.80 13.78 1.23
N ILE A 274 -0.09 12.95 0.47
CA ILE A 274 0.50 11.70 0.99
C ILE A 274 1.66 12.04 1.92
N THR A 275 2.61 12.85 1.46
CA THR A 275 3.83 13.15 2.22
C THR A 275 3.95 14.61 2.66
N ALA A 276 4.42 14.78 3.89
CA ALA A 276 4.81 16.06 4.48
C ALA A 276 6.19 15.94 5.15
N ASN A 277 7.22 15.72 4.33
CA ASN A 277 8.59 15.56 4.82
C ASN A 277 9.13 16.89 5.41
N SER A 278 9.82 16.80 6.54
CA SER A 278 10.27 17.92 7.36
C SER A 278 11.79 18.08 7.40
N ARG A 279 12.49 17.65 6.34
CA ARG A 279 13.93 17.93 6.18
C ARG A 279 14.16 19.42 6.01
N GLU A 280 15.08 19.97 6.80
CA GLU A 280 15.31 21.42 6.90
C GLU A 280 16.77 21.87 6.70
N THR A 281 17.75 20.96 6.76
CA THR A 281 19.16 21.27 6.50
C THR A 281 19.74 20.40 5.37
N SER A 282 20.84 20.85 4.77
CA SER A 282 21.54 20.11 3.73
C SER A 282 22.17 18.81 4.25
N SER A 283 22.69 18.83 5.48
CA SER A 283 23.33 17.70 6.17
C SER A 283 22.37 16.62 6.66
N ASP A 284 21.07 16.91 6.75
CA ASP A 284 20.05 15.92 7.12
C ASP A 284 19.91 14.86 6.02
N THR A 285 20.06 13.59 6.41
CA THR A 285 19.98 12.42 5.53
C THR A 285 18.55 11.98 5.23
N SER A 286 17.53 12.60 5.84
CA SER A 286 16.12 12.28 5.60
C SER A 286 15.77 12.23 4.11
N TRP A 287 15.07 11.18 3.73
CA TRP A 287 14.51 10.95 2.41
C TRP A 287 13.37 9.96 2.61
N TYR A 288 12.22 10.22 2.00
CA TYR A 288 11.18 9.21 1.86
C TYR A 288 11.29 8.57 0.48
N VAL A 289 11.51 7.25 0.44
CA VAL A 289 11.63 6.46 -0.79
C VAL A 289 10.44 5.51 -0.85
N PHE A 290 9.55 5.71 -1.82
CA PHE A 290 8.47 4.78 -2.13
C PHE A 290 8.90 3.94 -3.32
N ASP A 291 9.11 2.65 -3.12
CA ASP A 291 9.64 1.73 -4.11
C ASP A 291 8.71 0.52 -4.28
N HIS A 292 8.41 0.14 -5.52
CA HIS A 292 7.48 -0.95 -5.86
C HIS A 292 6.11 -0.85 -5.15
N SER A 293 5.70 0.36 -4.76
CA SER A 293 4.49 0.62 -3.97
C SER A 293 3.31 1.03 -4.87
N THR A 294 2.09 0.92 -4.37
CA THR A 294 0.86 1.31 -5.09
C THR A 294 0.18 2.48 -4.39
N ILE A 295 0.00 3.59 -5.10
CA ILE A 295 -0.66 4.81 -4.64
C ILE A 295 -2.09 4.79 -5.19
N THR A 296 -3.07 4.66 -4.30
CA THR A 296 -4.46 4.31 -4.65
C THR A 296 -5.49 5.00 -3.76
N ALA A 297 -6.77 4.85 -4.09
CA ALA A 297 -7.87 5.22 -3.20
C ALA A 297 -8.05 4.15 -2.12
N ALA A 298 -8.40 4.55 -0.90
CA ALA A 298 -8.98 3.63 0.05
C ALA A 298 -10.34 3.13 -0.46
N SER A 299 -10.78 1.95 -0.01
CA SER A 299 -12.07 1.39 -0.44
C SER A 299 -13.22 2.35 -0.15
N GLY A 300 -14.02 2.68 -1.17
CA GLY A 300 -15.12 3.64 -1.10
C GLY A 300 -14.73 5.12 -1.22
N ALA A 301 -13.44 5.48 -1.30
CA ALA A 301 -13.01 6.88 -1.37
C ALA A 301 -13.06 7.47 -2.80
N SER A 302 -13.72 8.62 -2.97
CA SER A 302 -13.83 9.33 -4.26
C SER A 302 -12.77 10.42 -4.40
N VAL A 303 -11.54 10.02 -4.71
CA VAL A 303 -10.33 10.87 -4.67
C VAL A 303 -9.58 11.01 -6.02
N VAL A 304 -10.22 10.64 -7.14
CA VAL A 304 -9.67 10.79 -8.50
C VAL A 304 -9.19 12.23 -8.75
N GLY A 305 -7.90 12.40 -9.05
CA GLY A 305 -7.23 13.69 -9.26
C GLY A 305 -7.16 14.61 -8.03
N LYS A 306 -7.48 14.15 -6.82
CA LYS A 306 -7.54 14.96 -5.58
C LYS A 306 -6.36 14.72 -4.62
N VAL A 307 -5.42 13.84 -4.96
CA VAL A 307 -4.30 13.45 -4.09
C VAL A 307 -3.00 14.00 -4.66
N TYR A 308 -2.20 14.68 -3.83
CA TYR A 308 -0.84 15.06 -4.13
C TYR A 308 0.15 14.09 -3.47
N LEU A 309 1.18 13.69 -4.20
CA LEU A 309 2.32 12.90 -3.73
C LEU A 309 3.00 13.53 -2.50
N GLY A 310 2.99 14.86 -2.39
CA GLY A 310 3.41 15.55 -1.17
C GLY A 310 3.46 17.08 -1.25
N ARG A 311 3.80 17.67 -0.09
CA ARG A 311 4.09 19.09 0.10
C ARG A 311 5.22 19.29 1.13
N PRO A 312 6.00 20.39 1.05
CA PRO A 312 7.19 20.54 1.87
C PRO A 312 6.86 21.10 3.26
N TRP A 313 6.77 20.25 4.30
CA TRP A 313 6.55 20.74 5.67
C TRP A 313 7.75 21.55 6.20
N ARG A 314 8.95 21.28 5.69
CA ARG A 314 10.12 22.15 5.82
C ARG A 314 10.78 22.40 4.46
N VAL A 315 11.58 23.45 4.42
CA VAL A 315 12.10 24.06 3.19
C VAL A 315 12.97 23.15 2.32
N LEU A 316 13.57 22.08 2.85
CA LEU A 316 14.43 21.15 2.12
C LEU A 316 13.87 19.72 2.07
N ALA A 317 12.54 19.59 2.14
CA ALA A 317 11.82 18.32 2.08
C ALA A 317 12.29 17.44 0.92
N ARG A 318 12.48 16.14 1.16
CA ARG A 318 13.04 15.22 0.15
C ARG A 318 12.27 13.90 0.05
N VAL A 319 11.70 13.63 -1.12
CA VAL A 319 10.82 12.49 -1.39
C VAL A 319 11.06 11.98 -2.82
N ILE A 320 11.09 10.66 -3.01
CA ILE A 320 11.04 10.02 -4.33
C ILE A 320 9.97 8.93 -4.37
N TYR A 321 9.19 8.89 -5.45
CA TYR A 321 8.37 7.75 -5.83
C TYR A 321 9.04 7.05 -7.01
N GLN A 322 9.39 5.79 -6.85
CA GLN A 322 10.14 5.03 -7.85
C GLN A 322 9.55 3.64 -8.07
N ASN A 323 9.62 3.13 -9.31
CA ASN A 323 9.14 1.80 -9.69
C ASN A 323 7.69 1.50 -9.25
N SER A 324 6.88 2.54 -9.02
CA SER A 324 5.62 2.46 -8.28
C SER A 324 4.41 2.67 -9.20
N VAL A 325 3.26 2.15 -8.79
CA VAL A 325 1.99 2.33 -9.50
C VAL A 325 1.27 3.55 -8.93
N LEU A 326 1.17 4.61 -9.73
CA LEU A 326 0.38 5.80 -9.44
C LEU A 326 -0.96 5.68 -10.17
N THR A 327 -2.04 5.39 -9.43
CA THR A 327 -3.39 5.34 -10.00
C THR A 327 -3.94 6.75 -10.30
N ASN A 328 -5.13 6.83 -10.89
CA ASN A 328 -5.80 8.10 -11.24
C ASN A 328 -6.19 8.99 -10.04
N VAL A 329 -5.87 8.61 -8.79
CA VAL A 329 -6.03 9.47 -7.61
C VAL A 329 -5.07 10.66 -7.63
N VAL A 330 -3.90 10.50 -8.25
CA VAL A 330 -2.85 11.51 -8.26
C VAL A 330 -3.29 12.70 -9.12
N ASN A 331 -3.28 13.89 -8.52
CA ASN A 331 -3.48 15.16 -9.21
C ASN A 331 -2.38 15.38 -10.25
N ALA A 332 -2.71 15.92 -11.43
CA ALA A 332 -1.73 16.10 -12.51
C ALA A 332 -0.49 16.94 -12.10
N ALA A 333 -0.64 17.88 -11.17
CA ALA A 333 0.46 18.65 -10.61
C ALA A 333 1.41 17.80 -9.74
N GLY A 334 0.95 16.67 -9.19
CA GLY A 334 1.69 15.73 -8.35
C GLY A 334 2.08 16.28 -6.97
N TRP A 335 2.62 17.48 -6.91
CA TRP A 335 3.20 18.11 -5.73
C TRP A 335 2.58 19.51 -5.50
N THR A 336 2.67 20.04 -4.28
CA THR A 336 2.16 21.39 -3.97
C THR A 336 2.96 22.09 -2.87
N THR A 337 2.57 23.31 -2.51
CA THR A 337 3.23 24.19 -1.54
C THR A 337 2.80 23.94 -0.09
N MET A 338 3.67 24.34 0.85
CA MET A 338 3.35 24.39 2.28
C MET A 338 4.27 25.36 3.03
N ALA A 339 5.57 25.06 3.14
CA ALA A 339 6.54 25.98 3.72
C ALA A 339 6.93 27.09 2.73
N ASP A 340 6.94 28.34 3.20
CA ASP A 340 7.41 29.49 2.42
C ASP A 340 8.89 29.37 2.07
N GLY A 341 9.26 29.76 0.85
CA GLY A 341 10.65 29.68 0.37
C GLY A 341 11.19 28.25 0.19
N ALA A 342 10.34 27.22 0.21
CA ALA A 342 10.78 25.84 0.07
C ALA A 342 11.42 25.55 -1.30
N THR A 343 12.54 24.83 -1.24
CA THR A 343 13.30 24.27 -2.36
C THR A 343 13.42 22.74 -2.20
N PRO A 344 12.28 22.02 -2.24
CA PRO A 344 12.26 20.58 -2.01
C PRO A 344 12.93 19.79 -3.14
N ILE A 345 13.37 18.58 -2.83
CA ILE A 345 13.80 17.58 -3.81
C ILE A 345 12.67 16.55 -3.91
N PHE A 346 11.74 16.79 -4.84
CA PHE A 346 10.61 15.90 -5.11
C PHE A 346 10.79 15.22 -6.47
N GLN A 347 10.85 13.90 -6.45
CA GLN A 347 11.30 13.13 -7.61
C GLN A 347 10.38 11.95 -7.94
N GLU A 348 10.38 11.59 -9.21
CA GLU A 348 9.69 10.40 -9.74
C GLU A 348 10.63 9.66 -10.70
N TYR A 349 10.64 8.32 -10.63
CA TYR A 349 11.48 7.46 -11.48
C TYR A 349 10.76 6.18 -11.87
N ASN A 350 10.61 5.88 -13.17
CA ASN A 350 10.05 4.61 -13.64
C ASN A 350 8.68 4.24 -13.02
N ASN A 351 7.83 5.24 -12.74
CA ASN A 351 6.48 5.02 -12.25
C ASN A 351 5.52 4.70 -13.41
N SER A 352 4.45 3.97 -13.11
CA SER A 352 3.42 3.57 -14.07
C SER A 352 2.01 3.86 -13.55
N GLY A 353 0.99 3.68 -14.40
CA GLY A 353 -0.41 3.90 -14.06
C GLY A 353 -0.94 5.28 -14.45
N ALA A 354 -2.26 5.48 -14.35
CA ALA A 354 -2.94 6.66 -14.88
C ALA A 354 -2.55 8.00 -14.22
N GLY A 355 -1.89 7.97 -13.05
CA GLY A 355 -1.35 9.13 -12.36
C GLY A 355 0.13 9.44 -12.63
N SER A 356 0.84 8.60 -13.41
CA SER A 356 2.29 8.72 -13.60
C SER A 356 2.74 9.63 -14.75
N ASP A 357 1.82 10.28 -15.48
CA ASP A 357 2.18 11.33 -16.45
C ASP A 357 2.74 12.54 -15.72
N THR A 358 4.00 12.87 -15.99
CA THR A 358 4.74 13.98 -15.36
C THR A 358 4.66 15.31 -16.14
N SER A 359 4.00 15.34 -17.31
CA SER A 359 3.97 16.51 -18.21
C SER A 359 3.38 17.79 -17.62
N LYS A 360 2.61 17.68 -16.54
CA LYS A 360 1.91 18.78 -15.85
C LYS A 360 2.35 18.98 -14.41
N ARG A 361 3.47 18.38 -13.99
CA ARG A 361 3.94 18.47 -12.59
C ARG A 361 4.26 19.90 -12.18
N HIS A 362 4.03 20.19 -10.90
CA HIS A 362 4.39 21.44 -10.25
C HIS A 362 5.90 21.70 -10.36
N ALA A 363 6.31 22.98 -10.34
CA ALA A 363 7.72 23.41 -10.46
C ALA A 363 8.69 22.88 -9.38
N TYR A 364 8.20 22.15 -8.37
CA TYR A 364 9.02 21.42 -7.40
C TYR A 364 9.49 20.04 -7.90
N PHE A 365 8.88 19.53 -8.96
CA PHE A 365 9.24 18.24 -9.52
C PHE A 365 10.60 18.31 -10.22
N THR A 366 11.48 17.38 -9.86
CA THR A 366 12.74 17.10 -10.53
C THR A 366 12.71 15.66 -11.01
N ALA A 367 12.80 15.43 -12.33
CA ALA A 367 12.92 14.08 -12.87
C ALA A 367 14.20 13.41 -12.33
N ALA A 368 14.08 12.20 -11.77
CA ALA A 368 15.24 11.41 -11.38
C ALA A 368 15.82 10.66 -12.58
N THR A 369 17.14 10.53 -12.63
CA THR A 369 17.87 9.78 -13.67
C THR A 369 18.18 8.34 -13.28
N SER A 370 18.02 8.00 -12.00
CA SER A 370 18.17 6.65 -11.46
C SER A 370 17.30 6.47 -10.22
N ALA A 371 17.00 5.21 -9.89
CA ALA A 371 16.38 4.86 -8.61
C ALA A 371 17.36 5.04 -7.44
N VAL A 372 16.86 5.45 -6.28
CA VAL A 372 17.60 5.42 -5.01
C VAL A 372 17.69 3.98 -4.52
N SER A 373 18.85 3.59 -3.99
CA SER A 373 19.08 2.27 -3.39
C SER A 373 19.02 2.32 -1.86
N LYS A 374 18.70 1.18 -1.22
CA LYS A 374 18.78 1.04 0.25
C LYS A 374 20.19 1.39 0.77
N ASN A 375 21.25 1.05 0.01
CA ASN A 375 22.63 1.44 0.34
C ASN A 375 22.84 2.96 0.30
N THR A 376 22.22 3.67 -0.65
CA THR A 376 22.27 5.13 -0.75
C THR A 376 21.56 5.81 0.43
N LEU A 377 20.46 5.22 0.89
CA LEU A 377 19.64 5.78 1.96
C LEU A 377 20.23 5.51 3.37
N TRP A 378 20.80 4.34 3.59
CA TRP A 378 21.13 3.83 4.93
C TRP A 378 22.60 3.42 5.13
N GLY A 379 23.40 3.33 4.07
CA GLY A 379 24.71 2.70 4.10
C GLY A 379 24.67 1.21 3.78
N SER A 380 25.84 0.58 3.66
CA SER A 380 26.00 -0.81 3.23
C SER A 380 25.68 -1.86 4.31
N ASP A 381 25.39 -1.45 5.56
CA ASP A 381 25.07 -2.34 6.67
C ASP A 381 23.56 -2.56 6.86
N TRP A 382 22.69 -2.10 5.95
CA TRP A 382 21.24 -2.08 6.19
C TRP A 382 20.63 -3.46 6.43
N GLN A 383 21.19 -4.52 5.82
CA GLN A 383 20.80 -5.91 6.05
C GLN A 383 21.06 -6.38 7.49
N SER A 384 21.86 -5.67 8.29
CA SER A 384 22.10 -6.01 9.70
C SER A 384 20.88 -5.83 10.60
N TRP A 385 19.88 -5.04 10.16
CA TRP A 385 18.71 -4.71 10.96
C TRP A 385 17.39 -4.90 10.20
N VAL A 386 17.37 -4.75 8.89
CA VAL A 386 16.21 -5.11 8.07
C VAL A 386 16.03 -6.62 8.00
N ASP A 387 14.79 -7.08 8.17
CA ASP A 387 14.40 -8.44 7.80
C ASP A 387 14.29 -8.55 6.29
N THR A 388 15.16 -9.34 5.66
CA THR A 388 15.25 -9.50 4.20
C THR A 388 14.36 -10.63 3.66
N SER A 389 13.44 -11.16 4.47
CA SER A 389 12.34 -12.02 4.00
C SER A 389 11.13 -11.23 3.48
N TYR A 390 11.27 -9.89 3.43
CA TYR A 390 10.34 -8.84 3.00
C TYR A 390 11.13 -7.70 2.31
#